data_AF-A0A356TAR3-F1
#
_entry.id   AF-A0A356TAR3-F1
#
_cell.length_a   1.000
_cell.length_b   1.000
_cell.length_c   1.000
_cell.angle_alpha   90.00
_cell.angle_beta   90.00
_cell.angle_gamma   90.00
#
_symmetry.space_group_name_H-M   'P 1'
#
loop_
_entity.id
_entity.type
_entity.pdbx_description
1 polymer ?
#
loop_
_entity_poly.entity_id
_entity_poly.type
_entity_poly.pdbx_seq_one_letter_code
_entity_poly.pdbx_strand_id
1 'polypeptide(L)'
;MKKILELCLRWRLLVFVGVALVVVMGVRSALRLPIDAVPDVTNVQVQVLTNVPALGPVDVERTVTFPIESAMSGIPDVEEIRSISRFGLSAVTIVFEEGTDLLRARQLVSERLVQAREELPAGVQPEMGPLSTGLGEVLQFEVRSDRMCASDAEDTDACHTPMELRSQLDWFIAVELRSVPGVVEVNSFGGELKTYEVEVIPDRLRALNVSLSQLYEALEQNNATAGGGYLVRAGEQLLVRGEGRVQTLED
;
A
#
# COMPACT_ATOMS: atom_id res chain seq x y z
N MET A 1 41.40 28.58 -37.66
CA MET A 1 41.90 27.18 -37.68
C MET A 1 43.40 27.07 -37.45
N LYS A 2 44.28 27.65 -38.28
CA LYS A 2 45.75 27.52 -38.12
C LYS A 2 46.29 27.95 -36.73
N LYS A 3 45.77 29.07 -36.18
CA LYS A 3 46.16 29.56 -34.84
C LYS A 3 45.81 28.62 -33.68
N ILE A 4 44.72 27.86 -33.77
CA ILE A 4 44.30 26.91 -32.71
C ILE A 4 45.23 25.68 -32.73
N LEU A 5 45.55 25.19 -33.92
CA LEU A 5 46.52 24.11 -34.12
C LEU A 5 47.92 24.49 -33.63
N GLU A 6 48.40 25.69 -33.97
CA GLU A 6 49.67 26.21 -33.44
C GLU A 6 49.66 26.31 -31.91
N LEU A 7 48.55 26.75 -31.31
CA LEU A 7 48.42 26.85 -29.85
C LEU A 7 48.44 25.45 -29.19
N CYS A 8 47.73 24.47 -29.75
CA CYS A 8 47.74 23.09 -29.28
C CYS A 8 49.12 22.43 -29.40
N LEU A 9 49.86 22.70 -30.49
CA LEU A 9 51.22 22.19 -30.68
C LEU A 9 52.24 22.86 -29.75
N ARG A 10 52.10 24.17 -29.52
CA ARG A 10 52.97 24.95 -28.61
C ARG A 10 52.77 24.56 -27.14
N TRP A 11 51.53 24.27 -26.74
CA TRP A 11 51.14 23.91 -25.37
C TRP A 11 50.73 22.43 -25.26
N ARG A 12 51.39 21.53 -26.00
CA ARG A 12 51.06 20.09 -26.05
C ARG A 12 50.87 19.44 -24.68
N LEU A 13 51.62 19.88 -23.67
CA LEU A 13 51.53 19.34 -22.31
C LEU A 13 50.21 19.73 -21.62
N LEU A 14 49.72 20.97 -21.82
CA LEU A 14 48.38 21.37 -21.36
C LEU A 14 47.28 20.58 -22.07
N VAL A 15 47.45 20.29 -23.37
CA VAL A 15 46.48 19.48 -24.12
C VAL A 15 46.41 18.06 -23.54
N PHE A 16 47.55 17.41 -23.27
CA PHE A 16 47.55 16.09 -22.63
C PHE A 16 46.94 16.09 -21.24
N VAL A 17 47.22 17.10 -20.41
CA VAL A 17 46.58 17.25 -19.09
C VAL A 17 45.08 17.45 -19.23
N GLY A 18 44.63 18.27 -20.19
CA GLY A 18 43.21 18.48 -20.47
C GLY A 18 42.50 17.20 -20.92
N VAL A 19 43.11 16.42 -21.82
CA VAL A 19 42.59 15.12 -22.25
C VAL A 19 42.54 14.14 -21.08
N ALA A 20 43.60 14.06 -20.27
CA ALA A 20 43.63 13.20 -19.08
C ALA A 20 42.51 13.57 -18.10
N LEU A 21 42.25 14.86 -17.89
CA LEU A 21 41.17 15.34 -17.02
C LEU A 21 39.79 14.96 -17.58
N VAL A 22 39.58 15.11 -18.88
CA VAL A 22 38.34 14.66 -19.56
C VAL A 22 38.15 13.15 -19.46
N VAL A 23 39.22 12.36 -19.61
CA VAL A 23 39.17 10.90 -19.46
C VAL A 23 38.83 10.52 -18.03
N VAL A 24 39.47 11.13 -17.02
CA VAL A 24 39.19 10.87 -15.61
C VAL A 24 37.75 11.25 -15.26
N MET A 25 37.26 12.40 -15.73
CA MET A 25 35.86 12.80 -15.57
C MET A 25 34.89 11.85 -16.28
N GLY A 26 35.21 11.44 -17.50
CA GLY A 26 34.41 10.51 -18.30
C GLY A 26 34.31 9.14 -17.63
N VAL A 27 35.43 8.59 -17.17
CA VAL A 27 35.46 7.32 -16.43
C VAL A 27 34.68 7.44 -15.12
N ARG A 28 34.86 8.53 -14.36
CA ARG A 28 34.10 8.77 -13.13
C ARG A 28 32.59 8.88 -13.39
N SER A 29 32.20 9.53 -14.49
CA SER A 29 30.80 9.66 -14.89
C SER A 29 30.21 8.32 -15.33
N ALA A 30 30.94 7.56 -16.15
CA ALA A 30 30.52 6.24 -16.63
C ALA A 30 30.34 5.24 -15.48
N LEU A 31 31.21 5.28 -14.47
CA LEU A 31 31.10 4.42 -13.28
C LEU A 31 29.97 4.81 -12.32
N ARG A 32 29.36 5.99 -12.47
CA ARG A 32 28.28 6.49 -11.60
C ARG A 32 26.94 6.63 -12.30
N LEU A 33 26.90 6.37 -13.61
CA LEU A 33 25.68 6.48 -14.38
C LEU A 33 24.74 5.33 -13.97
N PRO A 34 23.53 5.62 -13.48
CA PRO A 34 22.57 4.58 -13.15
C PRO A 34 22.20 3.83 -14.43
N ILE A 35 22.27 2.50 -14.38
CA ILE A 35 21.97 1.62 -15.51
C ILE A 35 20.64 0.96 -15.21
N ASP A 36 19.73 1.03 -16.17
CA ASP A 36 18.48 0.27 -16.14
C ASP A 36 18.43 -0.66 -17.35
N ALA A 37 17.76 -1.81 -17.21
CA ALA A 37 17.66 -2.81 -18.25
C ALA A 37 16.71 -2.38 -19.38
N VAL A 38 15.68 -1.62 -19.04
CA VAL A 38 14.66 -1.11 -19.97
C VAL A 38 14.31 0.34 -19.64
N PRO A 39 14.01 1.18 -20.65
CA PRO A 39 13.46 2.49 -20.38
C PRO A 39 12.05 2.36 -19.80
N ASP A 40 11.67 3.28 -18.92
CA ASP A 40 10.30 3.38 -18.47
C ASP A 40 9.41 3.87 -19.62
N VAL A 41 8.44 3.04 -20.00
CA VAL A 41 7.45 3.30 -21.07
C VAL A 41 6.04 3.48 -20.49
N THR A 42 5.92 3.62 -19.17
CA THR A 42 4.62 3.77 -18.53
C THR A 42 4.13 5.20 -18.64
N ASN A 43 2.82 5.33 -18.80
CA ASN A 43 2.11 6.59 -18.78
C ASN A 43 2.06 7.16 -17.35
N VAL A 44 1.88 8.48 -17.23
CA VAL A 44 1.63 9.12 -15.95
C VAL A 44 0.21 8.76 -15.52
N GLN A 45 0.08 7.93 -14.49
CA GLN A 45 -1.22 7.47 -14.03
C GLN A 45 -1.34 7.46 -12.51
N VAL A 46 -2.55 7.69 -12.03
CA VAL A 46 -2.92 7.59 -10.61
C VAL A 46 -4.05 6.58 -10.48
N GLN A 47 -3.84 5.58 -9.63
CA GLN A 47 -4.87 4.59 -9.34
C GLN A 47 -5.63 4.96 -8.07
N VAL A 48 -6.92 4.72 -8.05
CA VAL A 48 -7.80 4.80 -6.89
C VAL A 48 -8.43 3.42 -6.71
N LEU A 49 -8.18 2.80 -5.56
CA LEU A 49 -8.66 1.48 -5.19
C LEU A 49 -9.71 1.65 -4.09
N THR A 50 -10.84 0.99 -4.25
CA THR A 50 -11.92 1.03 -3.27
C THR A 50 -12.41 -0.38 -2.97
N ASN A 51 -12.18 -0.82 -1.74
CA ASN A 51 -12.66 -2.10 -1.24
C ASN A 51 -14.08 -1.95 -0.73
N VAL A 52 -14.99 -2.80 -1.23
CA VAL A 52 -16.42 -2.71 -0.91
C VAL A 52 -16.95 -4.10 -0.58
N PRO A 53 -17.02 -4.50 0.69
CA PRO A 53 -17.40 -5.86 1.05
C PRO A 53 -18.79 -6.22 0.49
N ALA A 54 -18.90 -7.40 -0.12
CA ALA A 54 -20.17 -8.04 -0.46
C ALA A 54 -21.07 -7.34 -1.51
N LEU A 55 -20.56 -6.42 -2.34
CA LEU A 55 -21.31 -5.89 -3.49
C LEU A 55 -21.00 -6.61 -4.81
N GLY A 56 -22.05 -6.82 -5.62
CA GLY A 56 -21.93 -7.35 -6.97
C GLY A 56 -21.29 -6.34 -7.93
N PRO A 57 -20.65 -6.77 -9.03
CA PRO A 57 -19.94 -5.86 -9.95
C PRO A 57 -20.78 -4.71 -10.50
N VAL A 58 -22.07 -4.94 -10.77
CA VAL A 58 -22.99 -3.90 -11.27
C VAL A 58 -23.31 -2.88 -10.18
N ASP A 59 -23.46 -3.31 -8.94
CA ASP A 59 -23.72 -2.41 -7.82
C ASP A 59 -22.47 -1.59 -7.50
N VAL A 60 -21.29 -2.22 -7.52
CA VAL A 60 -19.99 -1.52 -7.38
C VAL A 60 -19.83 -0.45 -8.46
N GLU A 61 -20.16 -0.76 -9.72
CA GLU A 61 -20.07 0.21 -10.80
C GLU A 61 -20.96 1.42 -10.55
N ARG A 62 -22.25 1.20 -10.27
CA ARG A 62 -23.23 2.28 -10.09
C ARG A 62 -23.03 3.11 -8.84
N THR A 63 -22.64 2.48 -7.73
CA THR A 63 -22.62 3.12 -6.40
C THR A 63 -21.25 3.64 -6.01
N VAL A 64 -20.18 3.17 -6.65
CA VAL A 64 -18.80 3.49 -6.25
C VAL A 64 -17.97 3.95 -7.43
N THR A 65 -17.85 3.11 -8.47
CA THR A 65 -16.96 3.41 -9.60
C THR A 65 -17.40 4.66 -10.37
N PHE A 66 -18.69 4.75 -10.73
CA PHE A 66 -19.22 5.85 -11.53
C PHE A 66 -19.13 7.22 -10.81
N PRO A 67 -19.50 7.36 -9.52
CA PRO A 67 -19.24 8.59 -8.77
C PRO A 67 -17.76 9.00 -8.75
N ILE A 68 -16.85 8.05 -8.55
CA ILE A 68 -15.40 8.32 -8.56
C ILE A 68 -14.96 8.81 -9.94
N GLU A 69 -15.33 8.13 -11.02
CA GLU A 69 -15.00 8.56 -12.39
C GLU A 69 -15.54 9.97 -12.70
N SER A 70 -16.80 10.20 -12.36
CA SER A 70 -17.47 11.48 -12.58
C SER A 70 -16.73 12.62 -11.87
N ALA A 71 -16.34 12.41 -10.60
CA ALA A 71 -15.57 13.39 -9.83
C ALA A 71 -14.16 13.64 -10.40
N MET A 72 -13.53 12.62 -11.00
CA MET A 72 -12.20 12.73 -11.61
C MET A 72 -12.23 13.38 -13.00
N SER A 73 -13.35 13.33 -13.72
CA SER A 73 -13.47 13.86 -15.09
C SER A 73 -13.16 15.36 -15.23
N GLY A 74 -13.29 16.13 -14.14
CA GLY A 74 -12.99 17.57 -14.12
C GLY A 74 -11.54 17.92 -13.79
N ILE A 75 -10.63 16.94 -13.69
CA ILE A 75 -9.21 17.19 -13.43
C ILE A 75 -8.53 17.62 -14.75
N PRO A 76 -7.71 18.70 -14.75
CA PRO A 76 -6.96 19.10 -15.94
C PRO A 76 -5.92 18.04 -16.33
N ASP A 77 -5.55 18.04 -17.62
CA ASP A 77 -4.49 17.18 -18.18
C ASP A 77 -4.78 15.67 -18.10
N VAL A 78 -6.05 15.29 -17.89
CA VAL A 78 -6.51 13.89 -17.98
C VAL A 78 -6.70 13.51 -19.44
N GLU A 79 -5.98 12.48 -19.89
CA GLU A 79 -6.11 11.91 -21.24
C GLU A 79 -7.27 10.90 -21.30
N GLU A 80 -7.33 9.99 -20.32
CA GLU A 80 -8.38 8.99 -20.23
C GLU A 80 -8.59 8.52 -18.78
N ILE A 81 -9.80 8.03 -18.48
CA ILE A 81 -10.11 7.36 -17.23
C ILE A 81 -10.53 5.93 -17.56
N ARG A 82 -9.87 4.96 -16.94
CA ARG A 82 -10.16 3.54 -17.08
C ARG A 82 -10.63 3.00 -15.75
N SER A 83 -11.59 2.09 -15.75
CA SER A 83 -12.02 1.45 -14.52
C SER A 83 -12.32 -0.03 -14.70
N ILE A 84 -12.24 -0.74 -13.58
CA ILE A 84 -12.56 -2.15 -13.48
C ILE A 84 -13.39 -2.33 -12.21
N SER A 85 -14.64 -2.77 -12.38
CA SER A 85 -15.53 -3.15 -11.27
C SER A 85 -15.58 -4.67 -11.16
N ARG A 86 -15.18 -5.19 -10.01
CA ARG A 86 -15.22 -6.62 -9.66
C ARG A 86 -16.04 -6.81 -8.38
N PHE A 87 -16.34 -8.06 -8.05
CA PHE A 87 -16.99 -8.38 -6.79
C PHE A 87 -16.17 -7.82 -5.63
N GLY A 88 -16.79 -6.88 -4.92
CA GLY A 88 -16.23 -6.14 -3.81
C GLY A 88 -14.96 -5.31 -4.03
N LEU A 89 -14.65 -4.95 -5.28
CA LEU A 89 -13.51 -4.09 -5.61
C LEU A 89 -13.85 -3.16 -6.77
N SER A 90 -13.60 -1.86 -6.58
CA SER A 90 -13.52 -0.87 -7.64
C SER A 90 -12.07 -0.41 -7.81
N ALA A 91 -11.57 -0.46 -9.04
CA ALA A 91 -10.25 0.07 -9.39
C ALA A 91 -10.41 1.09 -10.52
N VAL A 92 -10.12 2.36 -10.24
CA VAL A 92 -10.15 3.46 -11.22
C VAL A 92 -8.72 3.94 -11.48
N THR A 93 -8.31 3.95 -12.74
CA THR A 93 -7.00 4.43 -13.19
C THR A 93 -7.21 5.70 -14.00
N ILE A 94 -6.68 6.81 -13.50
CA ILE A 94 -6.70 8.12 -14.16
C ILE A 94 -5.37 8.27 -14.88
N VAL A 95 -5.40 8.39 -16.20
CA VAL A 95 -4.23 8.59 -17.06
C VAL A 95 -4.12 10.06 -17.42
N PHE A 96 -2.92 10.61 -17.27
CA PHE A 96 -2.61 12.00 -17.56
C PHE A 96 -1.78 12.13 -18.83
N GLU A 97 -1.83 13.30 -19.46
CA GLU A 97 -0.99 13.66 -20.60
C GLU A 97 0.51 13.51 -20.26
N GLU A 98 1.32 13.15 -21.26
CA GLU A 98 2.76 13.01 -21.12
C GLU A 98 3.42 14.30 -20.58
N GLY A 99 4.37 14.16 -19.66
CA GLY A 99 5.09 15.28 -19.05
C GLY A 99 4.35 15.94 -17.88
N THR A 100 3.16 15.48 -17.52
CA THR A 100 2.46 15.90 -16.30
C THR A 100 3.26 15.49 -15.06
N ASP A 101 3.43 16.42 -14.12
CA ASP A 101 4.07 16.11 -12.84
C ASP A 101 3.20 15.14 -12.02
N LEU A 102 3.73 13.96 -11.73
CA LEU A 102 2.99 12.88 -11.06
C LEU A 102 2.53 13.26 -9.64
N LEU A 103 3.31 14.06 -8.90
CA LEU A 103 2.93 14.49 -7.56
C LEU A 103 1.80 15.51 -7.62
N ARG A 104 1.82 16.40 -8.60
CA ARG A 104 0.71 17.33 -8.88
C ARG A 104 -0.56 16.59 -9.29
N ALA A 105 -0.43 15.59 -10.18
CA ALA A 105 -1.55 14.74 -10.57
C ALA A 105 -2.19 14.05 -9.36
N ARG A 106 -1.36 13.45 -8.49
CA ARG A 106 -1.82 12.85 -7.22
C ARG A 106 -2.48 13.86 -6.29
N GLN A 107 -1.92 15.05 -6.16
CA GLN A 107 -2.51 16.11 -5.34
C GLN A 107 -3.92 16.46 -5.84
N LEU A 108 -4.09 16.67 -7.15
CA LEU A 108 -5.40 16.97 -7.75
C LEU A 108 -6.39 15.82 -7.54
N VAL A 109 -5.96 14.58 -7.73
CA VAL A 109 -6.79 13.40 -7.46
C VAL A 109 -7.19 13.35 -5.99
N SER A 110 -6.28 13.61 -5.05
CA SER A 110 -6.60 13.61 -3.61
C SER A 110 -7.65 14.65 -3.24
N GLU A 111 -7.60 15.83 -3.85
CA GLU A 111 -8.57 16.90 -3.62
C GLU A 111 -9.97 16.52 -4.13
N ARG A 112 -10.06 15.92 -5.32
CA ARG A 112 -11.34 15.43 -5.87
C ARG A 112 -11.85 14.21 -5.16
N LEU A 113 -10.97 13.36 -4.64
CA LEU A 113 -11.36 12.14 -3.96
C LEU A 113 -12.07 12.43 -2.64
N VAL A 114 -11.70 13.51 -1.95
CA VAL A 114 -12.40 13.99 -0.75
C VAL A 114 -13.85 14.35 -1.07
N GLN A 115 -14.11 15.03 -2.19
CA GLN A 115 -15.46 15.38 -2.63
C GLN A 115 -16.25 14.14 -3.05
N ALA A 116 -15.63 13.23 -3.81
CA ALA A 116 -16.25 11.98 -4.24
C ALA A 116 -16.69 11.11 -3.04
N ARG A 117 -15.93 11.15 -1.94
CA ARG A 117 -16.24 10.38 -0.72
C ARG A 117 -17.60 10.74 -0.11
N GLU A 118 -18.11 11.95 -0.32
CA GLU A 118 -19.43 12.36 0.18
C GLU A 118 -20.60 11.67 -0.55
N GLU A 119 -20.37 11.23 -1.79
CA GLU A 119 -21.37 10.54 -2.62
C GLU A 119 -21.33 9.01 -2.45
N LEU A 120 -20.31 8.48 -1.75
CA LEU A 120 -20.13 7.04 -1.57
C LEU A 120 -20.98 6.49 -0.42
N PRO A 121 -21.37 5.19 -0.48
CA PRO A 121 -22.07 4.53 0.61
C PRO A 121 -21.29 4.58 1.94
N ALA A 122 -22.03 4.59 3.05
CA ALA A 122 -21.42 4.60 4.39
C ALA A 122 -20.46 3.41 4.59
N GLY A 123 -19.27 3.68 5.10
CA GLY A 123 -18.23 2.68 5.35
C GLY A 123 -17.31 2.38 4.16
N VAL A 124 -17.61 2.91 2.96
CA VAL A 124 -16.73 2.78 1.80
C VAL A 124 -15.67 3.88 1.80
N GLN A 125 -14.40 3.48 1.80
CA GLN A 125 -13.28 4.42 1.78
C GLN A 125 -12.42 4.17 0.54
N PRO A 126 -12.41 5.10 -0.42
CA PRO A 126 -11.50 5.01 -1.54
C PRO A 126 -10.11 5.45 -1.10
N GLU A 127 -9.10 4.74 -1.60
CA GLU A 127 -7.70 4.95 -1.30
C GLU A 127 -6.90 5.16 -2.59
N MET A 128 -5.91 6.03 -2.54
CA MET A 128 -5.02 6.24 -3.68
C MET A 128 -3.95 5.16 -3.68
N GLY A 129 -3.79 4.50 -4.82
CA GLY A 129 -2.78 3.47 -5.04
C GLY A 129 -1.34 3.99 -4.88
N PRO A 130 -0.37 3.07 -4.82
CA PRO A 130 1.04 3.39 -4.65
C PRO A 130 1.59 4.26 -5.80
N LEU A 131 2.74 4.88 -5.56
CA LEU A 131 3.53 5.55 -6.59
C LEU A 131 4.35 4.52 -7.41
N SER A 132 3.68 3.54 -8.00
CA SER A 132 4.29 2.47 -8.77
C SER A 132 3.41 2.06 -9.94
N THR A 133 4.01 1.45 -10.95
CA THR A 133 3.32 0.94 -12.15
C THR A 133 3.54 -0.57 -12.27
N GLY A 134 2.92 -1.21 -13.26
CA GLY A 134 3.12 -2.64 -13.51
C GLY A 134 4.56 -3.03 -13.85
N LEU A 135 5.41 -2.07 -14.25
CA LEU A 135 6.86 -2.29 -14.45
C LEU A 135 7.68 -2.08 -13.18
N GLY A 136 7.08 -1.59 -12.09
CA GLY A 136 7.75 -1.35 -10.81
C GLY A 136 7.96 -2.61 -9.97
N GLU A 137 7.61 -3.79 -10.49
CA GLU A 137 7.90 -5.06 -9.83
C GLU A 137 9.36 -5.47 -10.04
N VAL A 138 10.18 -5.28 -9.00
CA VAL A 138 11.63 -5.53 -9.07
C VAL A 138 12.03 -6.88 -8.47
N LEU A 139 11.35 -7.32 -7.41
CA LEU A 139 11.70 -8.55 -6.69
C LEU A 139 10.44 -9.30 -6.26
N GLN A 140 10.33 -10.55 -6.71
CA GLN A 140 9.40 -11.53 -6.17
C GLN A 140 10.16 -12.53 -5.30
N PHE A 141 9.62 -12.82 -4.12
CA PHE A 141 10.14 -13.84 -3.22
C PHE A 141 8.98 -14.58 -2.54
N GLU A 142 9.30 -15.70 -1.92
CA GLU A 142 8.36 -16.50 -1.16
C GLU A 142 8.92 -16.79 0.22
N VAL A 143 8.03 -16.88 1.20
CA VAL A 143 8.38 -17.29 2.56
C VAL A 143 8.05 -18.77 2.69
N ARG A 144 9.08 -19.59 2.95
CA ARG A 144 8.95 -21.03 3.10
C ARG A 144 9.49 -21.47 4.45
N SER A 145 8.88 -22.50 5.02
CA SER A 145 9.40 -23.23 6.17
C SER A 145 9.84 -24.63 5.76
N ASP A 146 10.95 -25.12 6.32
CA ASP A 146 11.41 -26.50 6.15
C ASP A 146 10.45 -27.53 6.74
N ARG A 147 9.62 -27.13 7.72
CA ARG A 147 8.66 -27.99 8.41
C ARG A 147 7.30 -27.30 8.46
N MET A 148 6.37 -27.76 7.64
CA MET A 148 4.99 -27.33 7.72
C MET A 148 4.22 -28.19 8.72
N CYS A 149 3.32 -27.56 9.48
CA CYS A 149 2.39 -28.30 10.33
C CYS A 149 1.38 -29.09 9.47
N ALA A 150 0.74 -30.11 10.06
CA ALA A 150 -0.44 -30.71 9.45
C ALA A 150 -1.58 -29.68 9.37
N SER A 151 -2.55 -29.87 8.47
CA SER A 151 -3.62 -28.89 8.18
C SER A 151 -4.41 -28.42 9.40
N ASP A 152 -4.48 -29.25 10.45
CA ASP A 152 -5.31 -29.00 11.63
C ASP A 152 -4.45 -28.85 12.91
N ALA A 153 -3.13 -28.71 12.77
CA ALA A 153 -2.23 -28.58 13.90
C ALA A 153 -1.89 -27.10 14.16
N GLU A 154 -1.84 -26.72 15.44
CA GLU A 154 -1.41 -25.39 15.87
C GLU A 154 0.06 -25.14 15.55
N ASP A 155 0.39 -23.86 15.38
CA ASP A 155 1.77 -23.41 15.20
C ASP A 155 2.63 -23.79 16.41
N THR A 156 3.83 -24.33 16.14
CA THR A 156 4.81 -24.66 17.18
C THR A 156 6.21 -24.26 16.73
N ASP A 157 7.17 -24.14 17.66
CA ASP A 157 8.57 -23.83 17.31
C ASP A 157 9.20 -24.83 16.33
N ALA A 158 8.59 -26.01 16.15
CA ALA A 158 9.05 -27.06 15.26
C ALA A 158 8.34 -27.12 13.90
N CYS A 159 7.18 -26.47 13.73
CA CYS A 159 6.44 -26.44 12.48
C CYS A 159 5.62 -25.15 12.33
N HIS A 160 5.45 -24.67 11.09
CA HIS A 160 4.70 -23.45 10.81
C HIS A 160 3.51 -23.71 9.88
N THR A 161 2.37 -23.09 10.18
CA THR A 161 1.21 -23.05 9.28
C THR A 161 1.35 -21.94 8.24
N PRO A 162 0.58 -21.99 7.14
CA PRO A 162 0.50 -20.87 6.18
C PRO A 162 0.06 -19.55 6.82
N MET A 163 -0.75 -19.60 7.89
CA MET A 163 -1.23 -18.44 8.63
C MET A 163 -0.10 -17.73 9.38
N GLU A 164 0.79 -18.49 10.04
CA GLU A 164 1.94 -17.94 10.75
C GLU A 164 2.96 -17.33 9.78
N LEU A 165 3.25 -18.03 8.67
CA LEU A 165 4.14 -17.49 7.63
C LEU A 165 3.58 -16.20 7.02
N ARG A 166 2.26 -16.13 6.81
CA ARG A 166 1.59 -14.91 6.34
C ARG A 166 1.70 -13.79 7.37
N SER A 167 1.53 -14.09 8.65
CA SER A 167 1.66 -13.13 9.73
C SER A 167 3.09 -12.57 9.82
N GLN A 168 4.11 -13.41 9.72
CA GLN A 168 5.51 -12.98 9.67
C GLN A 168 5.82 -12.14 8.42
N LEU A 169 5.27 -12.53 7.26
CA LEU A 169 5.41 -11.75 6.03
C LEU A 169 4.84 -10.34 6.20
N ASP A 170 3.62 -10.21 6.70
CA ASP A 170 2.93 -8.92 6.79
C ASP A 170 3.49 -8.01 7.89
N TRP A 171 3.79 -8.57 9.07
CA TRP A 171 4.14 -7.78 10.26
C TRP A 171 5.65 -7.61 10.49
N PHE A 172 6.50 -8.43 9.87
CA PHE A 172 7.94 -8.35 10.03
C PHE A 172 8.65 -8.08 8.70
N ILE A 173 8.56 -9.01 7.74
CA ILE A 173 9.35 -8.95 6.50
C ILE A 173 8.94 -7.76 5.64
N ALA A 174 7.64 -7.57 5.41
CA ALA A 174 7.13 -6.48 4.58
C ALA A 174 7.41 -5.10 5.20
N VAL A 175 7.37 -4.99 6.53
CA VAL A 175 7.71 -3.74 7.24
C VAL A 175 9.18 -3.39 7.04
N GLU A 176 10.08 -4.35 7.22
CA GLU A 176 11.52 -4.13 7.05
C GLU A 176 11.86 -3.79 5.59
N LEU A 177 11.26 -4.48 4.63
CA LEU A 177 11.48 -4.21 3.20
C LEU A 177 10.97 -2.83 2.76
N ARG A 178 9.84 -2.36 3.30
CA ARG A 178 9.35 -1.00 3.03
C ARG A 178 10.28 0.10 3.56
N SER A 179 11.16 -0.20 4.51
CA SER A 179 12.15 0.76 5.02
C SER A 179 13.31 1.02 4.05
N VAL A 180 13.49 0.15 3.03
CA VAL A 180 14.58 0.25 2.07
C VAL A 180 14.33 1.44 1.11
N PRO A 181 15.31 2.36 0.93
CA PRO A 181 15.14 3.49 0.03
C PRO A 181 14.82 3.06 -1.40
N GLY A 182 13.77 3.65 -1.98
CA GLY A 182 13.29 3.33 -3.33
C GLY A 182 12.18 2.28 -3.38
N VAL A 183 11.90 1.58 -2.28
CA VAL A 183 10.74 0.67 -2.18
C VAL A 183 9.50 1.49 -1.84
N VAL A 184 8.52 1.49 -2.75
CA VAL A 184 7.24 2.18 -2.55
C VAL A 184 6.24 1.30 -1.81
N GLU A 185 6.20 0.00 -2.16
CA GLU A 185 5.24 -0.94 -1.59
C GLU A 185 5.79 -2.37 -1.61
N VAL A 186 5.28 -3.20 -0.70
CA VAL A 186 5.52 -4.64 -0.66
C VAL A 186 4.16 -5.32 -0.62
N ASN A 187 3.84 -6.05 -1.70
CA ASN A 187 2.56 -6.72 -1.90
C ASN A 187 2.65 -8.18 -1.43
N SER A 188 1.94 -8.49 -0.35
CA SER A 188 1.86 -9.86 0.16
C SER A 188 0.72 -10.62 -0.51
N PHE A 189 1.04 -11.70 -1.21
CA PHE A 189 0.07 -12.56 -1.90
C PHE A 189 0.10 -14.01 -1.37
N GLY A 190 -1.07 -14.65 -1.27
CA GLY A 190 -1.21 -16.01 -0.73
C GLY A 190 -1.17 -16.10 0.80
N GLY A 191 -1.11 -17.32 1.32
CA GLY A 191 -1.19 -17.60 2.75
C GLY A 191 -2.59 -17.41 3.33
N GLU A 192 -2.71 -17.49 4.65
CA GLU A 192 -3.98 -17.38 5.38
C GLU A 192 -3.94 -16.18 6.34
N LEU A 193 -4.97 -15.33 6.30
CA LEU A 193 -5.07 -14.21 7.22
C LEU A 193 -5.65 -14.67 8.54
N LYS A 194 -4.91 -14.43 9.64
CA LYS A 194 -5.37 -14.73 10.98
C LYS A 194 -6.63 -13.90 11.30
N THR A 195 -7.77 -14.59 11.37
CA THR A 195 -9.09 -14.00 11.61
C THR A 195 -9.79 -14.76 12.73
N TYR A 196 -10.45 -14.04 13.64
CA TYR A 196 -11.28 -14.65 14.67
C TYR A 196 -12.71 -14.75 14.12
N GLU A 197 -13.13 -15.98 13.82
CA GLU A 197 -14.48 -16.26 13.31
C GLU A 197 -15.39 -16.73 14.45
N VAL A 198 -16.52 -16.06 14.62
CA VAL A 198 -17.56 -16.46 15.58
C VAL A 198 -18.65 -17.21 14.84
N GLU A 199 -18.58 -18.55 14.88
CA GLU A 199 -19.62 -19.39 14.27
C GLU A 199 -20.88 -19.43 15.15
N VAL A 200 -21.99 -18.93 14.62
CA VAL A 200 -23.25 -18.80 15.35
C VAL A 200 -24.18 -19.96 15.02
N ILE A 201 -24.62 -20.70 16.06
CA ILE A 201 -25.62 -21.75 15.93
C ILE A 201 -27.02 -21.16 16.14
N PRO A 202 -27.89 -21.06 15.09
CA PRO A 202 -29.17 -20.36 15.19
C PRO A 202 -30.13 -20.94 16.24
N ASP A 203 -30.08 -22.25 16.46
CA ASP A 203 -30.93 -22.92 17.46
C ASP A 203 -30.59 -22.49 18.89
N ARG A 204 -29.32 -22.23 19.19
CA ARG A 204 -28.88 -21.74 20.51
C ARG A 204 -29.33 -20.31 20.76
N LEU A 205 -29.25 -19.45 19.75
CA LEU A 205 -29.78 -18.08 19.83
C LEU A 205 -31.27 -18.06 20.14
N ARG A 206 -32.05 -18.90 19.46
CA ARG A 206 -33.49 -19.04 19.72
C ARG A 206 -33.79 -19.54 21.13
N ALA A 207 -33.05 -20.54 21.62
CA ALA A 207 -33.23 -21.07 22.97
C ALA A 207 -32.94 -20.03 24.06
N LEU A 208 -32.00 -19.12 23.81
CA LEU A 208 -31.61 -18.03 24.71
C LEU A 208 -32.42 -16.74 24.50
N ASN A 209 -33.32 -16.70 23.51
CA ASN A 209 -34.08 -15.52 23.10
C ASN A 209 -33.19 -14.30 22.78
N VAL A 210 -32.03 -14.55 22.16
CA VAL A 210 -31.06 -13.53 21.73
C VAL A 210 -31.14 -13.40 20.21
N SER A 211 -31.25 -12.16 19.70
CA SER A 211 -31.21 -11.92 18.26
C SER A 211 -29.77 -11.90 17.74
N LEU A 212 -29.61 -12.15 16.44
CA LEU A 212 -28.30 -12.03 15.79
C LEU A 212 -27.75 -10.59 15.90
N SER A 213 -28.62 -9.57 15.79
CA SER A 213 -28.22 -8.16 15.95
C SER A 213 -27.68 -7.87 17.35
N GLN A 214 -28.31 -8.41 18.40
CA GLN A 214 -27.84 -8.26 19.77
C GLN A 214 -26.46 -8.89 19.98
N LEU A 215 -26.19 -10.03 19.35
CA LEU A 215 -24.87 -10.66 19.39
C LEU A 215 -23.81 -9.76 18.72
N TYR A 216 -24.11 -9.22 17.54
CA TYR A 216 -23.21 -8.30 16.84
C TYR A 216 -22.92 -7.04 17.67
N GLU A 217 -23.95 -6.40 18.22
CA GLU A 217 -23.80 -5.22 19.08
C GLU A 217 -22.98 -5.52 20.34
N ALA A 218 -23.19 -6.70 20.95
CA ALA A 218 -22.43 -7.11 22.12
C ALA A 218 -20.94 -7.33 21.81
N LEU A 219 -20.63 -7.97 20.69
CA LEU A 219 -19.24 -8.18 20.25
C LEU A 219 -18.55 -6.85 19.91
N GLU A 220 -19.25 -5.92 19.24
CA GLU A 220 -18.71 -4.61 18.89
C GLU A 220 -18.41 -3.76 20.14
N GLN A 221 -19.27 -3.82 21.16
CA GLN A 221 -19.10 -3.08 22.41
C GLN A 221 -18.01 -3.66 23.32
N ASN A 222 -17.71 -4.96 23.20
CA ASN A 222 -16.80 -5.67 24.11
C ASN A 222 -15.34 -5.76 23.61
N ASN A 223 -14.96 -4.97 22.60
CA ASN A 223 -13.59 -4.96 22.09
C ASN A 223 -13.01 -3.53 22.05
N ALA A 224 -12.91 -2.90 23.22
CA ALA A 224 -12.47 -1.52 23.34
C ALA A 224 -11.54 -1.27 24.54
N THR A 225 -10.71 -0.23 24.42
CA THR A 225 -9.88 0.27 25.54
C THR A 225 -10.41 1.64 25.93
N ALA A 226 -10.62 1.87 27.23
CA ALA A 226 -11.17 3.12 27.74
C ALA A 226 -10.11 3.92 28.53
N GLY A 227 -10.02 5.23 28.29
CA GLY A 227 -9.19 6.14 29.08
C GLY A 227 -9.95 6.71 30.26
N GLY A 228 -9.43 6.56 31.47
CA GLY A 228 -10.03 7.07 32.72
C GLY A 228 -9.40 8.36 33.25
N GLY A 229 -8.50 9.00 32.48
CA GLY A 229 -7.76 10.19 32.92
C GLY A 229 -6.62 9.85 33.87
N TYR A 230 -6.39 10.70 34.87
CA TYR A 230 -5.33 10.48 35.87
C TYR A 230 -5.81 10.85 37.28
N LEU A 231 -5.20 10.20 38.27
CA LEU A 231 -5.36 10.47 39.69
C LEU A 231 -4.05 11.01 40.25
N VAL A 232 -4.10 12.11 40.99
CA VAL A 232 -2.91 12.66 41.66
C VAL A 232 -2.83 12.07 43.06
N ARG A 233 -1.74 11.38 43.39
CA ARG A 233 -1.48 10.84 44.73
C ARG A 233 -0.02 11.03 45.10
N ALA A 234 0.24 11.59 46.28
CA ALA A 234 1.58 11.82 46.80
C ALA A 234 2.53 12.63 45.86
N GLY A 235 1.99 13.51 45.03
CA GLY A 235 2.77 14.29 44.06
C GLY A 235 3.02 13.60 42.72
N GLU A 236 2.53 12.37 42.54
CA GLU A 236 2.62 11.62 41.29
C GLU A 236 1.26 11.55 40.57
N GLN A 237 1.29 11.49 39.24
CA GLN A 237 0.11 11.28 38.39
C GLN A 237 0.00 9.81 37.99
N LEU A 238 -1.05 9.15 38.46
CA LEU A 238 -1.38 7.76 38.14
C LEU A 238 -2.41 7.74 37.03
N LEU A 239 -2.05 7.20 35.86
CA LEU A 239 -2.96 7.08 34.72
C LEU A 239 -3.98 5.96 34.99
N VAL A 240 -5.26 6.25 34.75
CA VAL A 240 -6.34 5.27 34.86
C VAL A 240 -6.67 4.78 33.45
N ARG A 241 -6.57 3.47 33.23
CA ARG A 241 -6.88 2.80 31.96
C ARG A 241 -7.81 1.62 32.22
N GLY A 242 -8.88 1.53 31.43
CA GLY A 242 -9.74 0.35 31.34
C GLY A 242 -9.30 -0.52 30.17
N GLU A 243 -9.01 -1.78 30.43
CA GLU A 243 -8.64 -2.78 29.42
C GLU A 243 -9.83 -3.70 29.16
N GLY A 244 -10.35 -3.67 27.94
CA GLY A 244 -11.44 -4.53 27.48
C GLY A 244 -11.25 -4.95 26.02
N ARG A 245 -10.00 -5.09 25.60
CA ARG A 245 -9.65 -5.60 24.26
C ARG A 245 -9.53 -7.12 24.37
N VAL A 246 -10.22 -7.83 23.48
CA VAL A 246 -10.13 -9.30 23.37
C VAL A 246 -8.71 -9.68 22.96
N GLN A 247 -8.06 -10.56 23.71
CA GLN A 247 -6.69 -11.04 23.42
C GLN A 247 -6.64 -12.54 23.18
N THR A 248 -7.53 -13.29 23.83
CA THR A 248 -7.58 -14.74 23.78
C THR A 248 -8.93 -15.24 23.31
N LEU A 249 -9.04 -16.53 23.02
CA LEU A 249 -10.32 -17.16 22.65
C LEU A 249 -11.27 -17.32 23.84
N GLU A 250 -10.78 -17.17 25.07
CA GLU A 250 -11.60 -17.25 26.29
C GLU A 250 -12.28 -15.92 26.63
N ASP A 251 -11.76 -14.79 26.10
CA ASP A 251 -12.28 -13.43 26.27
C ASP A 251 -13.49 -13.15 25.35
#